data_AF-A0A2S8SUB8-F1
#
_entry.id   AF-A0A2S8SUB8-F1
#
_cell.length_a   1.000
_cell.length_b   1.000
_cell.length_c   1.000
_cell.angle_alpha   90.00
_cell.angle_beta   90.00
_cell.angle_gamma   90.00
#
_symmetry.space_group_name_H-M   'P 1'
#
loop_
_entity.id
_entity.type
_entity.pdbx_description
1 polymer ?
#
loop_
_entity_poly.entity_id
_entity_poly.type
_entity_poly.pdbx_seq_one_letter_code
_entity_poly.pdbx_strand_id
1 'polypeptide(L)'
;MKSQFTWLCGALLITPFSAWAQDAALQAVPATPATTLAVPWVQIPFPTPPAPTKVPSGLADIIRAKFPLSIGFEDLGAGWRVLNWNGQNYFTKGDATFLSEVEHLVVYRESAASVRALSAHEYALYATRNVLPTRSQMRFALSLLPMREVQSNVTRGATNLKSFDLADYQSAAFVSASQAFSQNLSLVYLRKIGEAMSAFSAANLDTLPPMDTAFEARQNLESFSENAAIFIQPGTNSPFKFNPILSGRKRAHLRGKSLFIIAYEGEAASDGSRAILRLNGRVARVSDKMWQQLKESSKIE
;
A
#
# COMPACT_ATOMS: atom_id res chain seq x y z
N MET A 1 -44.81 -12.93 60.27
CA MET A 1 -44.68 -14.12 59.39
C MET A 1 -43.21 -14.33 59.12
N LYS A 2 -42.64 -15.43 59.64
CA LYS A 2 -41.22 -15.79 59.54
C LYS A 2 -41.03 -16.62 58.26
N SER A 3 -40.20 -16.15 57.33
CA SER A 3 -39.77 -16.93 56.17
C SER A 3 -38.37 -17.49 56.42
N GLN A 4 -38.27 -18.81 56.42
CA GLN A 4 -37.02 -19.55 56.53
C GLN A 4 -36.40 -19.66 55.14
N PHE A 5 -35.12 -19.29 55.01
CA PHE A 5 -34.32 -19.59 53.83
C PHE A 5 -33.23 -20.58 54.22
N THR A 6 -33.37 -21.78 53.67
CA THR A 6 -32.51 -22.94 53.93
C THR A 6 -31.35 -22.95 52.94
N TRP A 7 -30.19 -23.35 53.45
CA TRP A 7 -28.90 -23.49 52.78
C TRP A 7 -28.86 -24.61 51.72
N LEU A 8 -28.06 -24.40 50.68
CA LEU A 8 -27.48 -25.49 49.87
C LEU A 8 -26.00 -25.15 49.59
N CYS A 9 -25.13 -25.67 50.45
CA CYS A 9 -23.68 -25.73 50.22
C CYS A 9 -23.39 -26.86 49.22
N GLY A 10 -22.97 -26.51 48.01
CA GLY A 10 -22.32 -27.44 47.08
C GLY A 10 -20.83 -27.52 47.37
N ALA A 11 -20.40 -28.59 48.01
CA ALA A 11 -18.99 -28.91 48.20
C ALA A 11 -18.38 -29.43 46.88
N LEU A 12 -17.46 -28.67 46.29
CA LEU A 12 -16.63 -29.15 45.18
C LEU A 12 -15.43 -29.91 45.76
N LEU A 13 -15.40 -31.22 45.55
CA LEU A 13 -14.28 -32.09 45.88
C LEU A 13 -13.09 -31.79 44.97
N ILE A 14 -12.01 -31.32 45.57
CA ILE A 14 -10.68 -31.21 44.96
C ILE A 14 -10.07 -32.62 45.00
N THR A 15 -9.74 -33.17 43.83
CA THR A 15 -8.88 -34.35 43.72
C THR A 15 -7.46 -33.90 43.38
N PRO A 16 -6.41 -34.40 44.06
CA PRO A 16 -5.03 -34.13 43.68
C PRO A 16 -4.63 -35.11 42.57
N PHE A 17 -4.32 -34.59 41.40
CA PHE A 17 -3.68 -35.37 40.33
C PHE A 17 -2.17 -35.30 40.53
N SER A 18 -1.62 -36.38 41.10
CA SER A 18 -0.19 -36.60 41.26
C SER A 18 0.33 -37.49 40.12
N ALA A 19 1.56 -37.19 39.70
CA ALA A 19 2.51 -38.08 39.03
C ALA A 19 2.28 -38.38 37.54
N TRP A 20 3.00 -37.63 36.71
CA TRP A 20 3.84 -38.23 35.66
C TRP A 20 5.10 -37.39 35.49
N ALA A 21 6.16 -37.79 36.22
CA ALA A 21 7.51 -37.38 35.93
C ALA A 21 8.02 -38.31 34.82
N GLN A 22 8.17 -37.77 33.61
CA GLN A 22 9.01 -38.39 32.60
C GLN A 22 10.33 -37.64 32.55
N ASP A 23 11.38 -38.37 32.91
CA ASP A 23 12.77 -38.04 32.68
C ASP A 23 12.99 -37.67 31.20
N ALA A 24 13.28 -36.41 30.95
CA ALA A 24 13.93 -35.97 29.73
C ALA A 24 15.36 -35.55 30.08
N ALA A 25 16.27 -36.52 30.07
CA ALA A 25 17.70 -36.28 30.10
C ALA A 25 18.10 -35.54 28.82
N LEU A 26 18.15 -34.20 28.89
CA LEU A 26 18.78 -33.35 27.90
C LEU A 26 20.30 -33.57 27.96
N GLN A 27 20.79 -34.46 27.09
CA GLN A 27 22.21 -34.50 26.76
C GLN A 27 22.61 -33.15 26.15
N ALA A 28 23.60 -32.51 26.76
CA ALA A 28 24.26 -31.33 26.21
C ALA A 28 24.95 -31.73 24.89
N VAL A 29 24.42 -31.24 23.77
CA VAL A 29 25.10 -31.30 22.48
C VAL A 29 26.26 -30.30 22.53
N PRO A 30 27.52 -30.70 22.28
CA PRO A 30 28.63 -29.77 22.23
C PRO A 30 28.42 -28.78 21.08
N ALA A 31 28.48 -27.48 21.40
CA ALA A 31 28.38 -26.40 20.43
C ALA A 31 29.46 -26.58 19.35
N THR A 32 29.03 -26.85 18.13
CA THR A 32 29.92 -26.87 16.97
C THR A 32 30.36 -25.42 16.68
N PRO A 33 31.66 -25.12 16.55
CA PRO A 33 32.10 -23.77 16.22
C PRO A 33 31.52 -23.37 14.85
N ALA A 34 30.77 -22.26 14.84
CA ALA A 34 30.24 -21.67 13.63
C ALA A 34 31.41 -21.31 12.70
N THR A 35 31.56 -22.07 11.63
CA THR A 35 32.51 -21.75 10.57
C THR A 35 31.89 -20.62 9.76
N THR A 36 32.34 -19.39 10.00
CA THR A 36 31.96 -18.21 9.26
C THR A 36 32.47 -18.33 7.82
N LEU A 37 31.66 -18.90 6.93
CA LEU A 37 31.89 -18.81 5.50
C LEU A 37 31.60 -17.37 5.07
N ALA A 38 32.67 -16.58 4.94
CA ALA A 38 32.63 -15.29 4.28
C ALA A 38 32.26 -15.51 2.82
N VAL A 39 30.97 -15.33 2.48
CA VAL A 39 30.52 -15.26 1.10
C VAL A 39 30.90 -13.88 0.58
N PRO A 40 31.80 -13.76 -0.41
CA PRO A 40 32.11 -12.47 -1.00
C PRO A 40 30.86 -11.92 -1.69
N TRP A 41 30.43 -10.74 -1.28
CA TRP A 41 29.38 -9.99 -1.98
C TRP A 41 29.91 -9.61 -3.37
N VAL A 42 29.52 -10.38 -4.38
CA VAL A 42 29.69 -10.00 -5.78
C VAL A 42 28.68 -8.91 -6.08
N GLN A 43 29.14 -7.65 -6.13
CA GLN A 43 28.34 -6.57 -6.69
C GLN A 43 28.05 -6.89 -8.16
N ILE A 44 26.83 -7.28 -8.47
CA ILE A 44 26.36 -7.37 -9.85
C ILE A 44 26.10 -5.93 -10.29
N PRO A 45 26.87 -5.35 -11.23
CA PRO A 45 26.61 -4.00 -11.71
C PRO A 45 25.24 -3.98 -12.39
N PHE A 46 24.37 -3.08 -11.94
CA PHE A 46 23.14 -2.79 -12.67
C PHE A 46 23.53 -2.27 -14.06
N PRO A 47 22.95 -2.83 -15.15
CA PRO A 47 23.23 -2.34 -16.48
C PRO A 47 22.83 -0.87 -16.56
N THR A 48 23.79 -0.02 -16.94
CA THR A 48 23.56 1.39 -17.19
C THR A 48 22.46 1.51 -18.26
N PRO A 49 21.40 2.31 -18.04
CA PRO A 49 20.41 2.53 -19.08
C PRO A 49 21.12 3.06 -20.34
N PRO A 50 20.77 2.55 -21.54
CA PRO A 50 21.43 2.98 -22.77
C PRO A 50 21.30 4.50 -22.91
N ALA A 51 22.40 5.14 -23.30
CA ALA A 51 22.40 6.57 -23.56
C ALA A 51 21.34 6.91 -24.62
N PRO A 52 20.60 8.04 -24.47
CA PRO A 52 19.59 8.43 -25.44
C PRO A 52 20.23 8.56 -26.82
N THR A 53 19.81 7.71 -27.75
CA THR A 53 20.32 7.71 -29.12
C THR A 53 19.90 9.01 -29.79
N LYS A 54 20.85 9.77 -30.34
CA LYS A 54 20.54 10.98 -31.11
C LYS A 54 19.69 10.60 -32.32
N VAL A 55 18.44 11.04 -32.33
CA VAL A 55 17.53 10.87 -33.47
C VAL A 55 18.08 11.72 -34.63
N PRO A 56 18.22 11.17 -35.86
CA PRO A 56 18.61 11.95 -37.03
C PRO A 56 17.67 13.14 -37.22
N SER A 57 18.23 14.34 -37.45
CA SER A 57 17.50 15.61 -37.43
C SER A 57 16.28 15.65 -38.37
N GLY A 58 16.35 15.01 -39.55
CA GLY A 58 15.22 14.97 -40.49
C GLY A 58 14.10 14.00 -40.12
N LEU A 59 14.37 13.01 -39.27
CA LEU A 59 13.37 12.00 -38.88
C LEU A 59 12.38 12.54 -37.85
N ALA A 60 12.83 13.46 -37.00
CA ALA A 60 11.96 14.16 -36.08
C ALA A 60 10.92 15.02 -36.81
N ASP A 61 11.27 15.61 -37.96
CA ASP A 61 10.38 16.47 -38.73
C ASP A 61 9.27 15.68 -39.45
N ILE A 62 9.60 14.49 -39.97
CA ILE A 62 8.62 13.59 -40.58
C ILE A 62 7.58 13.14 -39.55
N ILE A 63 8.02 12.77 -38.34
CA ILE A 63 7.12 12.36 -37.26
C ILE A 63 6.24 13.54 -36.82
N ARG A 64 6.81 14.74 -36.70
CA ARG A 64 6.08 15.98 -36.35
C ARG A 64 5.02 16.36 -37.37
N ALA A 65 5.28 16.13 -38.65
CA ALA A 65 4.32 16.42 -39.72
C ALA A 65 3.11 15.49 -39.69
N LYS A 66 3.28 14.25 -39.23
CA LYS A 66 2.24 13.22 -39.25
C LYS A 66 1.49 13.07 -37.93
N PHE A 67 2.15 13.29 -36.79
CA PHE A 67 1.59 13.06 -35.47
C PHE A 67 1.78 14.29 -34.57
N PRO A 68 0.73 14.75 -33.87
CA PRO A 68 0.88 15.85 -32.92
C PRO A 68 1.84 15.43 -31.80
N LEU A 69 2.80 16.31 -31.46
CA LEU A 69 3.77 16.07 -30.38
C LEU A 69 3.12 15.98 -29.00
N SER A 70 1.96 16.62 -28.85
CA SER A 70 1.13 16.52 -27.67
C SER A 70 -0.33 16.58 -28.03
N ILE A 71 -1.15 15.84 -27.28
CA ILE A 71 -2.62 15.89 -27.36
C ILE A 71 -3.20 16.26 -26.00
N GLY A 72 -4.39 16.84 -26.00
CA GLY A 72 -5.20 17.07 -24.80
C GLY A 72 -5.90 15.79 -24.33
N PHE A 73 -6.57 15.89 -23.18
CA PHE A 73 -7.37 14.79 -22.65
C PHE A 73 -8.67 14.60 -23.44
N GLU A 74 -9.25 15.71 -23.90
CA GLU A 74 -10.42 15.79 -24.76
C GLU A 74 -10.21 15.13 -26.14
N ASP A 75 -8.95 14.99 -26.57
CA ASP A 75 -8.60 14.29 -27.80
C ASP A 75 -8.67 12.75 -27.64
N LEU A 76 -8.67 12.27 -26.39
CA LEU A 76 -8.88 10.86 -26.07
C LEU A 76 -10.38 10.57 -26.13
N GLY A 77 -10.78 9.78 -27.11
CA GLY A 77 -12.17 9.41 -27.34
C GLY A 77 -12.32 8.04 -27.98
N ALA A 78 -13.42 7.84 -28.71
CA ALA A 78 -13.68 6.59 -29.40
C ALA A 78 -12.52 6.21 -30.35
N GLY A 79 -12.10 4.94 -30.29
CA GLY A 79 -11.01 4.40 -31.11
C GLY A 79 -9.63 4.44 -30.45
N TRP A 80 -9.47 5.11 -29.31
CA TRP A 80 -8.27 4.99 -28.50
C TRP A 80 -8.25 3.67 -27.71
N ARG A 81 -7.05 3.21 -27.37
CA ARG A 81 -6.80 2.03 -26.54
C ARG A 81 -5.77 2.36 -25.47
N VAL A 82 -5.91 1.71 -24.31
CA VAL A 82 -4.93 1.81 -23.23
C VAL A 82 -4.04 0.58 -23.24
N LEU A 83 -2.73 0.82 -23.21
CA LEU A 83 -1.67 -0.16 -23.09
C LEU A 83 -0.93 0.09 -21.76
N ASN A 84 -0.95 -0.87 -20.84
CA ASN A 84 -0.06 -0.82 -19.68
C ASN A 84 1.29 -1.47 -20.05
N TRP A 85 2.37 -0.72 -19.88
CA TRP A 85 3.72 -1.14 -20.24
C TRP A 85 4.72 -0.64 -19.20
N ASN A 86 5.49 -1.56 -18.60
CA ASN A 86 6.42 -1.26 -17.50
C ASN A 86 5.80 -0.42 -16.37
N GLY A 87 4.54 -0.69 -16.02
CA GLY A 87 3.80 0.02 -14.98
C GLY A 87 3.24 1.38 -15.39
N GLN A 88 3.50 1.84 -16.61
CA GLN A 88 2.96 3.10 -17.15
C GLN A 88 1.80 2.84 -18.12
N ASN A 89 0.82 3.74 -18.12
CA ASN A 89 -0.27 3.72 -19.10
C ASN A 89 0.11 4.53 -20.34
N TYR A 90 -0.11 3.92 -21.50
CA TYR A 90 0.07 4.50 -22.81
C TYR A 90 -1.26 4.46 -23.57
N PHE A 91 -1.53 5.50 -24.34
CA PHE A 91 -2.73 5.67 -25.13
C PHE A 91 -2.38 5.58 -26.60
N THR A 92 -3.12 4.81 -27.40
CA THR A 92 -2.84 4.67 -28.83
C THR A 92 -4.11 4.47 -29.64
N LYS A 93 -4.10 4.93 -30.90
CA LYS A 93 -5.11 4.55 -31.91
C LYS A 93 -4.73 3.28 -32.68
N GLY A 94 -3.55 2.71 -32.41
CA GLY A 94 -3.00 1.57 -33.16
C GLY A 94 -2.13 1.97 -34.36
N ASP A 95 -1.84 3.26 -34.53
CA ASP A 95 -0.97 3.74 -35.62
C ASP A 95 0.48 3.28 -35.40
N ALA A 96 1.14 2.85 -36.48
CA ALA A 96 2.55 2.47 -36.47
C ALA A 96 3.37 3.33 -37.46
N THR A 97 4.67 3.46 -37.19
CA THR A 97 5.62 4.17 -38.04
C THR A 97 6.99 3.51 -38.01
N PHE A 98 7.75 3.62 -39.11
CA PHE A 98 9.13 3.15 -39.17
C PHE A 98 10.09 4.29 -38.80
N LEU A 99 11.05 3.99 -37.93
CA LEU A 99 12.15 4.87 -37.56
C LEU A 99 13.44 4.06 -37.71
N SER A 100 14.29 4.43 -38.68
CA SER A 100 15.54 3.71 -38.97
C SER A 100 15.33 2.19 -39.13
N GLU A 101 14.38 1.81 -40.00
CA GLU A 101 13.99 0.41 -40.29
C GLU A 101 13.32 -0.35 -39.14
N VAL A 102 13.17 0.26 -37.96
CA VAL A 102 12.47 -0.35 -36.83
C VAL A 102 11.03 0.17 -36.78
N GLU A 103 10.07 -0.75 -36.79
CA GLU A 103 8.66 -0.43 -36.61
C GLU A 103 8.37 -0.06 -35.16
N HIS A 104 7.68 1.06 -34.96
CA HIS A 104 7.26 1.58 -33.67
C HIS A 104 5.76 1.85 -33.65
N LEU A 105 5.11 1.57 -32.52
CA LEU A 105 3.75 2.00 -32.24
C LEU A 105 3.77 3.44 -31.74
N VAL A 106 2.90 4.23 -32.34
CA VAL A 106 2.64 5.61 -31.94
C VAL A 106 1.77 5.56 -30.70
N VAL A 107 2.33 6.01 -29.59
CA VAL A 107 1.63 6.05 -28.31
C VAL A 107 1.76 7.44 -27.69
N TYR A 108 0.84 7.75 -26.80
CA TYR A 108 0.82 8.97 -26.02
C TYR A 108 0.89 8.57 -24.55
N ARG A 109 1.78 9.21 -23.81
CA ARG A 109 1.87 9.05 -22.35
C ARG A 109 1.68 10.39 -21.69
N GLU A 110 1.35 10.39 -20.42
CA GLU A 110 1.21 11.63 -19.69
C GLU A 110 2.49 12.47 -19.72
N SER A 111 2.33 13.76 -20.01
CA SER A 111 3.45 14.70 -20.00
C SER A 111 3.98 14.87 -18.58
N ALA A 112 5.30 14.83 -18.42
CA ALA A 112 5.94 15.14 -17.14
C ALA A 112 5.54 16.52 -16.61
N ALA A 113 5.23 17.48 -17.49
CA ALA A 113 4.74 18.79 -17.09
C ALA A 113 3.34 18.71 -16.47
N SER A 114 2.45 17.89 -17.02
CA SER A 114 1.10 17.67 -16.47
C SER A 114 1.15 16.94 -15.14
N VAL A 115 2.05 15.96 -14.99
CA VAL A 115 2.27 15.24 -13.71
C VAL A 115 2.82 16.18 -12.63
N ARG A 116 3.74 17.10 -12.98
CA ARG A 116 4.27 18.09 -12.04
C ARG A 116 3.25 19.16 -11.63
N ALA A 117 2.26 19.42 -12.47
CA ALA A 117 1.18 20.36 -12.19
C ALA A 117 0.09 19.77 -11.28
N LEU A 118 0.18 18.48 -10.93
CA LEU A 118 -0.72 17.85 -9.97
C LEU A 118 -0.46 18.38 -8.56
N SER A 119 -1.52 18.62 -7.80
CA SER A 119 -1.40 18.78 -6.36
C SER A 119 -0.84 17.50 -5.73
N ALA A 120 -0.28 17.60 -4.52
CA ALA A 120 0.21 16.43 -3.79
C ALA A 120 -0.87 15.33 -3.62
N HIS A 121 -2.12 15.74 -3.43
CA HIS A 121 -3.27 14.85 -3.36
C HIS A 121 -3.50 14.13 -4.70
N GLU A 122 -3.56 14.87 -5.81
CA GLU A 122 -3.77 14.29 -7.15
C GLU A 122 -2.60 13.42 -7.62
N TYR A 123 -1.37 13.81 -7.30
CA TYR A 123 -0.19 12.99 -7.58
C TYR A 123 -0.25 11.66 -6.81
N ALA A 124 -0.67 11.68 -5.55
CA ALA A 124 -0.86 10.45 -4.78
C ALA A 124 -1.95 9.56 -5.38
N LEU A 125 -3.07 10.15 -5.86
CA LEU A 125 -4.10 9.41 -6.59
C LEU A 125 -3.56 8.79 -7.88
N TYR A 126 -2.81 9.56 -8.67
CA TYR A 126 -2.20 9.13 -9.91
C TYR A 126 -1.20 7.98 -9.69
N ALA A 127 -0.22 8.17 -8.79
CA ALA A 127 0.84 7.21 -8.52
C ALA A 127 0.36 5.90 -7.89
N THR A 128 -0.75 5.93 -7.13
CA THR A 128 -1.27 4.73 -6.46
C THR A 128 -2.39 4.03 -7.21
N ARG A 129 -3.10 4.73 -8.11
CA ARG A 129 -4.32 4.19 -8.75
C ARG A 129 -4.23 4.10 -10.27
N ASN A 130 -3.17 4.63 -10.88
CA ASN A 130 -3.10 4.84 -12.34
C ASN A 130 -4.37 5.56 -12.89
N VAL A 131 -5.08 6.29 -12.03
CA VAL A 131 -6.24 7.10 -12.40
C VAL A 131 -5.70 8.43 -12.86
N LEU A 132 -5.97 8.80 -14.11
CA LEU A 132 -5.77 10.13 -14.63
C LEU A 132 -6.74 11.09 -13.93
N PRO A 133 -6.27 12.12 -13.19
CA PRO A 133 -7.11 13.25 -12.84
C PRO A 133 -7.76 13.81 -14.11
N THR A 134 -9.09 13.77 -14.20
CA THR A 134 -9.86 14.33 -15.32
C THR A 134 -9.80 15.86 -15.29
N ARG A 135 -8.64 16.42 -15.63
CA ARG A 135 -8.52 17.83 -15.98
C ARG A 135 -8.53 17.92 -17.50
N SER A 136 -9.37 18.81 -18.04
CA SER A 136 -9.29 19.25 -19.44
C SER A 136 -7.93 19.86 -19.81
N GLN A 137 -7.04 20.07 -18.84
CA GLN A 137 -5.68 20.59 -19.04
C GLN A 137 -4.60 19.51 -19.09
N MET A 138 -4.95 18.23 -18.94
CA MET A 138 -3.96 17.17 -19.06
C MET A 138 -3.44 17.07 -20.49
N ARG A 139 -2.12 17.02 -20.61
CA ARG A 139 -1.43 16.88 -21.90
C ARG A 139 -0.69 15.57 -21.93
N PHE A 140 -0.82 14.86 -23.03
CA PHE A 140 -0.07 13.65 -23.29
C PHE A 140 1.01 13.96 -24.30
N ALA A 141 2.23 13.52 -24.02
CA ALA A 141 3.38 13.64 -24.91
C ALA A 141 3.49 12.39 -25.79
N LEU A 142 3.77 12.61 -27.07
CA LEU A 142 4.08 11.54 -28.01
C LEU A 142 5.26 10.70 -27.50
N SER A 143 5.16 9.40 -27.66
CA SER A 143 6.20 8.42 -27.39
C SER A 143 6.12 7.31 -28.45
N LEU A 144 7.24 6.66 -28.71
CA LEU A 144 7.34 5.58 -29.69
C LEU A 144 7.79 4.32 -28.96
N LEU A 145 6.99 3.26 -29.05
CA LEU A 145 7.33 1.96 -28.47
C LEU A 145 7.77 0.99 -29.59
N PRO A 146 8.92 0.31 -29.48
CA PRO A 146 9.36 -0.64 -30.49
C PRO A 146 8.38 -1.83 -30.62
N MET A 147 7.95 -2.19 -31.83
CA MET A 147 6.97 -3.28 -32.04
C MET A 147 7.44 -4.66 -31.65
N ARG A 148 8.72 -4.95 -31.83
CA ARG A 148 9.31 -6.20 -31.34
C ARG A 148 9.10 -6.38 -29.83
N GLU A 149 9.17 -5.30 -29.05
CA GLU A 149 9.02 -5.35 -27.60
C GLU A 149 7.54 -5.48 -27.25
N VAL A 150 6.70 -4.63 -27.82
CA VAL A 150 5.26 -4.66 -27.54
C VAL A 150 4.64 -6.00 -27.86
N GLN A 151 4.91 -6.55 -29.05
CA GLN A 151 4.39 -7.85 -29.48
C GLN A 151 4.79 -8.98 -28.53
N SER A 152 6.03 -8.97 -28.04
CA SER A 152 6.54 -9.99 -27.11
C SER A 152 5.76 -10.05 -25.78
N ASN A 153 5.22 -8.91 -25.32
CA ASN A 153 4.36 -8.88 -24.13
C ASN A 153 2.88 -9.07 -24.47
N VAL A 154 2.44 -8.72 -25.69
CA VAL A 154 1.06 -8.98 -26.16
C VAL A 154 0.81 -10.48 -26.26
N THR A 155 1.71 -11.23 -26.90
CA THR A 155 1.57 -12.69 -27.07
C THR A 155 1.65 -13.46 -25.76
N ARG A 156 2.25 -12.88 -24.71
CA ARG A 156 2.28 -13.44 -23.36
C ARG A 156 1.02 -13.10 -22.52
N GLY A 157 0.04 -12.44 -23.12
CA GLY A 157 -1.18 -12.00 -22.43
C GLY A 157 -0.96 -10.87 -21.42
N ALA A 158 0.21 -10.21 -21.44
CA ALA A 158 0.59 -9.20 -20.46
C ALA A 158 0.20 -7.76 -20.86
N THR A 159 -0.07 -7.51 -22.14
CA THR A 159 -0.62 -6.21 -22.56
C THR A 159 -2.13 -6.28 -22.52
N ASN A 160 -2.71 -5.80 -21.42
CA ASN A 160 -4.15 -5.56 -21.29
C ASN A 160 -4.60 -4.43 -22.24
N LEU A 161 -4.48 -4.64 -23.56
CA LEU A 161 -4.93 -3.72 -24.60
C LEU A 161 -6.46 -3.65 -24.50
N LYS A 162 -6.94 -2.63 -23.82
CA LYS A 162 -8.36 -2.38 -23.62
C LYS A 162 -8.78 -1.22 -24.51
N SER A 163 -9.99 -1.28 -25.06
CA SER A 163 -10.63 -0.10 -25.61
C SER A 163 -10.64 0.98 -24.53
N PHE A 164 -10.18 2.17 -24.88
CA PHE A 164 -10.36 3.33 -24.03
C PHE A 164 -11.81 3.78 -24.23
N ASP A 165 -12.63 3.55 -23.22
CA ASP A 165 -13.91 4.22 -23.10
C ASP A 165 -13.83 5.18 -21.91
N LEU A 166 -14.10 6.46 -22.19
CA LEU A 166 -14.10 7.51 -21.19
C LEU A 166 -15.15 7.22 -20.10
N ALA A 167 -16.29 6.66 -20.48
CA ALA A 167 -17.36 6.29 -19.55
C ALA A 167 -16.95 5.11 -18.66
N ASP A 168 -16.28 4.09 -19.20
CA ASP A 168 -15.78 2.96 -18.40
C ASP A 168 -14.69 3.37 -17.41
N TYR A 169 -13.81 4.30 -17.80
CA TYR A 169 -12.80 4.87 -16.92
C TYR A 169 -13.42 5.70 -15.78
N GLN A 170 -14.57 6.32 -16.05
CA GLN A 170 -15.37 7.06 -15.07
C GLN A 170 -16.38 6.18 -14.31
N SER A 171 -16.56 4.91 -14.69
CA SER A 171 -17.61 4.05 -14.16
C SER A 171 -17.33 3.53 -12.75
N ALA A 172 -18.41 3.28 -12.00
CA ALA A 172 -18.38 2.80 -10.61
C ALA A 172 -17.62 1.47 -10.41
N ALA A 173 -17.46 0.66 -11.45
CA ALA A 173 -16.72 -0.61 -11.38
C ALA A 173 -15.21 -0.38 -11.17
N PHE A 174 -14.61 0.62 -11.83
CA PHE A 174 -13.21 0.99 -11.60
C PHE A 174 -13.02 1.67 -10.23
N VAL A 175 -13.99 2.48 -9.81
CA VAL A 175 -14.03 3.07 -8.46
C VAL A 175 -14.07 1.98 -7.39
N SER A 176 -14.86 0.91 -7.58
CA SER A 176 -14.96 -0.20 -6.62
C SER A 176 -13.66 -1.03 -6.50
N ALA A 177 -12.98 -1.31 -7.62
CA ALA A 177 -11.68 -2.00 -7.60
C ALA A 177 -10.58 -1.14 -6.94
N SER A 178 -10.58 0.16 -7.20
CA SER A 178 -9.69 1.14 -6.57
C SER A 178 -9.96 1.30 -5.06
N GLN A 179 -11.24 1.23 -4.65
CA GLN A 179 -11.64 1.22 -3.25
C GLN A 179 -11.18 -0.06 -2.54
N ALA A 180 -11.41 -1.24 -3.11
CA ALA A 180 -10.94 -2.51 -2.55
C ALA A 180 -9.41 -2.55 -2.42
N PHE A 181 -8.69 -2.03 -3.42
CA PHE A 181 -7.24 -1.88 -3.35
C PHE A 181 -6.81 -0.93 -2.23
N SER A 182 -7.42 0.26 -2.13
CA SER A 182 -7.12 1.22 -1.07
C SER A 182 -7.40 0.64 0.32
N GLN A 183 -8.52 -0.08 0.47
CA GLN A 183 -8.89 -0.75 1.72
C GLN A 183 -7.85 -1.81 2.12
N ASN A 184 -7.33 -2.59 1.16
CA ASN A 184 -6.28 -3.57 1.39
C ASN A 184 -4.93 -2.90 1.72
N LEU A 185 -4.58 -1.84 1.00
CA LEU A 185 -3.35 -1.09 1.23
C LEU A 185 -3.33 -0.45 2.63
N SER A 186 -4.48 0.00 3.12
CA SER A 186 -4.63 0.50 4.48
C SER A 186 -4.29 -0.56 5.54
N LEU A 187 -4.67 -1.82 5.32
CA LEU A 187 -4.28 -2.94 6.21
C LEU A 187 -2.78 -3.19 6.17
N VAL A 188 -2.14 -3.08 5.00
CA VAL A 188 -0.69 -3.20 4.85
C VAL A 188 0.03 -2.06 5.57
N TYR A 189 -0.44 -0.83 5.41
CA TYR A 189 0.14 0.35 6.06
C TYR A 189 0.02 0.27 7.58
N LEU A 190 -1.15 -0.10 8.12
CA LEU A 190 -1.32 -0.33 9.55
C LEU A 190 -0.41 -1.44 10.08
N ARG A 191 -0.13 -2.48 9.28
CA ARG A 191 0.83 -3.53 9.66
C ARG A 191 2.25 -2.96 9.76
N LYS A 192 2.66 -2.18 8.76
CA LYS A 192 3.96 -1.49 8.76
C LYS A 192 4.10 -0.49 9.90
N ILE A 193 3.02 0.24 10.25
CA ILE A 193 2.99 1.08 11.46
C ILE A 193 3.19 0.22 12.71
N GLY A 194 2.54 -0.95 12.80
CA GLY A 194 2.71 -1.88 13.93
C GLY A 194 4.13 -2.45 14.04
N GLU A 195 4.79 -2.72 12.91
CA GLU A 195 6.21 -3.10 12.84
C GLU A 195 7.10 -1.96 13.37
N ALA A 196 6.91 -0.73 12.88
CA ALA A 196 7.65 0.45 13.32
C ALA A 196 7.46 0.71 14.83
N MET A 197 6.24 0.57 15.35
CA MET A 197 5.95 0.69 16.79
C MET A 197 6.66 -0.38 17.62
N SER A 198 6.72 -1.62 17.11
CA SER A 198 7.40 -2.70 17.80
C SER A 198 8.92 -2.45 17.86
N ALA A 199 9.50 -1.96 16.76
CA ALA A 199 10.91 -1.56 16.70
C ALA A 199 11.21 -0.36 17.64
N PHE A 200 10.37 0.67 17.63
CA PHE A 200 10.47 1.80 18.55
C PHE A 200 10.43 1.32 20.01
N SER A 201 9.48 0.45 20.34
CA SER A 201 9.28 -0.03 21.71
C SER A 201 10.47 -0.88 22.19
N ALA A 202 11.05 -1.71 21.31
CA ALA A 202 12.26 -2.46 21.61
C ALA A 202 13.46 -1.53 21.91
N ALA A 203 13.58 -0.41 21.19
CA ALA A 203 14.63 0.59 21.43
C ALA A 203 14.39 1.44 22.70
N ASN A 204 13.13 1.57 23.15
CA ASN A 204 12.72 2.50 24.22
C ASN A 204 12.16 1.77 25.46
N LEU A 205 12.80 0.67 25.88
CA LEU A 205 12.46 -0.06 27.11
C LEU A 205 10.98 -0.47 27.22
N ASP A 206 10.43 -0.99 26.13
CA ASP A 206 9.03 -1.47 26.04
C ASP A 206 7.98 -0.35 26.21
N THR A 207 8.37 0.90 25.91
CA THR A 207 7.52 2.10 25.95
C THR A 207 6.94 2.40 24.57
N LEU A 208 5.65 2.73 24.49
CA LEU A 208 5.01 3.18 23.25
C LEU A 208 5.43 4.63 22.91
N PRO A 209 5.49 5.00 21.63
CA PRO A 209 5.87 6.36 21.24
C PRO A 209 4.85 7.40 21.75
N PRO A 210 5.24 8.68 21.83
CA PRO A 210 4.30 9.78 21.89
C PRO A 210 3.37 9.76 20.67
N MET A 211 2.07 9.78 20.90
CA MET A 211 1.05 9.61 19.86
C MET A 211 -0.25 10.33 20.22
N ASP A 212 -0.14 11.48 20.89
CA ASP A 212 -1.27 12.36 21.21
C ASP A 212 -1.86 12.95 19.93
N THR A 213 -1.01 13.18 18.92
CA THR A 213 -1.41 13.55 17.56
C THR A 213 -0.81 12.60 16.52
N ALA A 214 -1.43 12.55 15.33
CA ALA A 214 -0.88 11.77 14.21
C ALA A 214 0.48 12.31 13.72
N PHE A 215 0.72 13.61 13.88
CA PHE A 215 2.00 14.24 13.54
C PHE A 215 3.11 13.78 14.48
N GLU A 216 2.87 13.80 15.79
CA GLU A 216 3.83 13.31 16.79
C GLU A 216 4.11 11.81 16.61
N ALA A 217 3.07 11.01 16.39
CA ALA A 217 3.23 9.58 16.13
C ALA A 217 4.14 9.33 14.92
N ARG A 218 3.91 10.06 13.81
CA ARG A 218 4.77 10.01 12.63
C ARG A 218 6.20 10.41 12.97
N GLN A 219 6.41 11.57 13.60
CA GLN A 219 7.75 12.08 13.91
C GLN A 219 8.59 11.08 14.71
N ASN A 220 7.97 10.36 15.63
CA ASN A 220 8.65 9.35 16.46
C ASN A 220 8.84 8.00 15.76
N LEU A 221 7.97 7.65 14.81
CA LEU A 221 8.00 6.35 14.13
C LEU A 221 8.67 6.38 12.76
N GLU A 222 8.89 7.54 12.15
CA GLU A 222 9.40 7.68 10.79
C GLU A 222 10.79 7.06 10.64
N SER A 223 11.67 7.21 11.63
CA SER A 223 13.02 6.60 11.65
C SER A 223 13.01 5.07 11.77
N PHE A 224 11.90 4.49 12.24
CA PHE A 224 11.70 3.05 12.36
C PHE A 224 10.85 2.48 11.21
N SER A 225 10.50 3.32 10.24
CA SER A 225 9.68 2.96 9.08
C SER A 225 10.50 2.99 7.80
N GLU A 226 10.14 2.16 6.83
CA GLU A 226 10.78 2.18 5.50
C GLU A 226 10.39 3.42 4.68
N ASN A 227 9.22 3.99 4.94
CA ASN A 227 8.66 5.09 4.14
C ASN A 227 7.63 5.90 4.95
N ALA A 228 7.74 7.23 4.93
CA ALA A 228 6.79 8.15 5.56
C ALA A 228 5.36 8.09 4.99
N ALA A 229 5.17 7.57 3.78
CA ALA A 229 3.87 7.43 3.15
C ALA A 229 2.94 6.46 3.91
N ILE A 230 3.48 5.55 4.73
CA ILE A 230 2.65 4.59 5.47
C ILE A 230 1.76 5.24 6.53
N PHE A 231 2.06 6.49 6.93
CA PHE A 231 1.28 7.21 7.95
C PHE A 231 0.05 7.93 7.37
N ILE A 232 -0.15 7.86 6.05
CA ILE A 232 -1.28 8.46 5.35
C ILE A 232 -2.24 7.36 4.89
N GLN A 233 -3.53 7.52 5.21
CA GLN A 233 -4.57 6.60 4.79
C GLN A 233 -4.72 6.63 3.26
N PRO A 234 -4.52 5.49 2.57
CA PRO A 234 -4.75 5.40 1.14
C PRO A 234 -6.24 5.53 0.87
N GLY A 235 -6.62 6.34 -0.12
CA GLY A 235 -8.05 6.64 -0.32
C GLY A 235 -8.35 8.11 -0.10
N THR A 236 -8.09 8.55 1.13
CA THR A 236 -8.56 9.82 1.68
C THR A 236 -7.44 10.87 1.78
N ASN A 237 -6.17 10.43 1.76
CA ASN A 237 -5.00 11.26 2.00
C ASN A 237 -5.01 11.95 3.39
N SER A 238 -5.86 11.48 4.30
CA SER A 238 -5.86 11.87 5.71
C SER A 238 -4.84 11.05 6.47
N PRO A 239 -4.19 11.58 7.52
CA PRO A 239 -3.33 10.76 8.37
C PRO A 239 -4.14 9.69 9.10
N PHE A 240 -3.52 8.54 9.37
CA PHE A 240 -4.09 7.60 10.33
C PHE A 240 -4.22 8.26 11.71
N LYS A 241 -5.26 7.88 12.46
CA LYS A 241 -5.46 8.35 13.83
C LYS A 241 -4.83 7.36 14.80
N PHE A 242 -4.42 7.89 15.95
CA PHE A 242 -3.75 7.14 17.01
C PHE A 242 -4.52 7.32 18.32
N ASN A 243 -4.45 6.33 19.21
CA ASN A 243 -5.09 6.39 20.52
C ASN A 243 -4.21 7.14 21.54
N PRO A 244 -4.54 8.40 21.90
CA PRO A 244 -3.69 9.23 22.75
C PRO A 244 -3.51 8.64 24.16
N ILE A 245 -4.46 7.83 24.66
CA ILE A 245 -4.36 7.22 26.00
C ILE A 245 -3.17 6.26 26.10
N LEU A 246 -2.71 5.71 24.97
CA LEU A 246 -1.56 4.81 24.92
C LEU A 246 -0.22 5.56 24.77
N SER A 247 -0.25 6.88 24.52
CA SER A 247 0.92 7.74 24.36
C SER A 247 1.89 7.58 25.54
N GLY A 248 3.14 7.24 25.23
CA GLY A 248 4.21 7.10 26.23
C GLY A 248 4.02 5.99 27.27
N ARG A 249 3.02 5.10 27.13
CA ARG A 249 2.78 4.03 28.11
C ARG A 249 3.68 2.82 27.88
N LYS A 250 4.16 2.22 28.97
CA LYS A 250 4.84 0.92 28.94
C LYS A 250 3.87 -0.21 28.61
N ARG A 251 4.26 -1.13 27.71
CA ARG A 251 3.43 -2.28 27.32
C ARG A 251 3.12 -3.20 28.49
N ALA A 252 4.04 -3.33 29.45
CA ALA A 252 3.82 -4.05 30.71
C ALA A 252 2.59 -3.55 31.50
N HIS A 253 2.28 -2.25 31.46
CA HIS A 253 1.11 -1.66 32.14
C HIS A 253 -0.21 -1.87 31.36
N LEU A 254 -0.12 -2.45 30.17
CA LEU A 254 -1.24 -2.72 29.27
C LEU A 254 -1.53 -4.24 29.15
N ARG A 255 -1.00 -5.06 30.08
CA ARG A 255 -1.31 -6.49 30.16
C ARG A 255 -2.82 -6.70 30.29
N GLY A 256 -3.36 -7.66 29.54
CA GLY A 256 -4.81 -7.93 29.45
C GLY A 256 -5.58 -7.02 28.50
N LYS A 257 -4.95 -5.98 27.92
CA LYS A 257 -5.59 -5.03 26.99
C LYS A 257 -5.25 -5.31 25.53
N SER A 258 -5.12 -6.58 25.15
CA SER A 258 -4.70 -6.97 23.79
C SER A 258 -5.63 -6.50 22.66
N LEU A 259 -6.88 -6.18 23.00
CA LEU A 259 -7.89 -5.68 22.07
C LEU A 259 -7.87 -4.15 21.89
N PHE A 260 -7.07 -3.42 22.67
CA PHE A 260 -7.01 -1.97 22.56
C PHE A 260 -6.50 -1.58 21.18
N ILE A 261 -7.16 -0.61 20.58
CA ILE A 261 -6.76 -0.06 19.29
C ILE A 261 -5.62 0.94 19.53
N ILE A 262 -4.53 0.78 18.78
CA ILE A 262 -3.41 1.73 18.77
C ILE A 262 -3.58 2.75 17.64
N ALA A 263 -3.84 2.28 16.43
CA ALA A 263 -3.99 3.12 15.24
C ALA A 263 -5.19 2.68 14.40
N TYR A 264 -5.82 3.60 13.68
CA TYR A 264 -7.04 3.33 12.92
C TYR A 264 -7.28 4.35 11.80
N GLU A 265 -8.11 3.97 10.82
CA GLU A 265 -8.58 4.87 9.76
C GLU A 265 -9.41 6.02 10.33
N GLY A 266 -9.09 7.26 9.93
CA GLY A 266 -9.78 8.46 10.39
C GLY A 266 -11.21 8.53 9.85
N GLU A 267 -11.41 8.10 8.61
CA GLU A 267 -12.70 8.00 7.92
C GLU A 267 -12.99 6.54 7.60
N ALA A 268 -14.27 6.16 7.68
CA ALA A 268 -14.70 4.83 7.25
C ALA A 268 -14.52 4.66 5.74
N ALA A 269 -14.28 3.44 5.30
CA ALA A 269 -14.30 3.11 3.89
C ALA A 269 -15.72 3.18 3.32
N SER A 270 -15.84 3.03 1.99
CA SER A 270 -17.12 3.12 1.27
C SER A 270 -18.17 2.08 1.72
N ASP A 271 -17.74 0.96 2.29
CA ASP A 271 -18.60 -0.08 2.87
C ASP A 271 -18.97 0.17 4.35
N GLY A 272 -18.56 1.33 4.89
CA GLY A 272 -18.75 1.70 6.31
C GLY A 272 -17.79 1.00 7.27
N SER A 273 -16.87 0.17 6.79
CA SER A 273 -15.90 -0.51 7.64
C SER A 273 -14.66 0.37 7.93
N ARG A 274 -13.91 0.03 8.98
CA ARG A 274 -12.65 0.69 9.33
C ARG A 274 -11.53 -0.31 9.54
N ALA A 275 -10.37 -0.04 8.98
CA ALA A 275 -9.15 -0.76 9.33
C ALA A 275 -8.58 -0.24 10.66
N ILE A 276 -8.17 -1.19 11.51
CA ILE A 276 -7.64 -0.95 12.85
C ILE A 276 -6.38 -1.77 13.09
N LEU A 277 -5.44 -1.22 13.86
CA LEU A 277 -4.29 -1.89 14.44
C LEU A 277 -4.51 -2.05 15.94
N ARG A 278 -4.44 -3.28 16.44
CA ARG A 278 -4.59 -3.61 17.86
C ARG A 278 -3.25 -3.70 18.58
N LEU A 279 -3.27 -3.59 19.90
CA LEU A 279 -2.08 -3.65 20.78
C LEU A 279 -1.27 -4.95 20.64
N ASN A 280 -1.92 -6.04 20.27
CA ASN A 280 -1.26 -7.31 19.98
C ASN A 280 -0.62 -7.38 18.57
N GLY A 281 -0.58 -6.28 17.83
CA GLY A 281 -0.04 -6.21 16.48
C GLY A 281 -0.97 -6.73 15.38
N ARG A 282 -2.16 -7.24 15.72
CA ARG A 282 -3.11 -7.70 14.71
C ARG A 282 -3.79 -6.51 14.03
N VAL A 283 -3.85 -6.58 12.71
CA VAL A 283 -4.59 -5.63 11.87
C VAL A 283 -5.85 -6.30 11.35
N ALA A 284 -6.97 -5.61 11.43
CA ALA A 284 -8.25 -6.11 10.94
C ALA A 284 -9.12 -4.97 10.41
N ARG A 285 -10.04 -5.30 9.50
CA ARG A 285 -11.13 -4.41 9.11
C ARG A 285 -12.37 -4.79 9.93
N VAL A 286 -13.04 -3.80 10.52
CA VAL A 286 -14.19 -3.98 11.39
C VAL A 286 -15.40 -3.23 10.85
N SER A 287 -16.59 -3.81 10.99
CA SER A 287 -17.85 -3.14 10.67
C SER A 287 -18.10 -1.96 11.62
N ASP A 288 -18.95 -1.01 11.21
CA ASP A 288 -19.24 0.17 12.05
C ASP A 288 -19.78 -0.20 13.44
N LYS A 289 -20.66 -1.20 13.53
CA LYS A 289 -21.15 -1.72 14.82
C LYS A 289 -20.02 -2.20 15.74
N MET A 290 -19.08 -2.98 15.19
CA MET A 290 -17.92 -3.47 15.93
C MET A 290 -16.95 -2.32 16.26
N TRP A 291 -16.81 -1.34 15.36
CA TRP A 291 -16.03 -0.14 15.59
C TRP A 291 -16.53 0.64 16.80
N GLN A 292 -17.84 0.87 16.94
CA GLN A 292 -18.39 1.57 18.12
C GLN A 292 -18.06 0.84 19.43
N GLN A 293 -18.19 -0.49 19.46
CA GLN A 293 -17.83 -1.31 20.64
C GLN A 293 -16.33 -1.21 20.98
N LEU A 294 -15.49 -1.27 19.95
CA LEU A 294 -14.04 -1.18 20.14
C LEU A 294 -13.59 0.23 20.51
N LYS A 295 -14.24 1.27 19.98
CA LYS A 295 -13.99 2.67 20.30
C LYS A 295 -14.23 2.94 21.79
N GLU A 296 -15.38 2.49 22.31
CA GLU A 296 -15.72 2.61 23.72
C GLU A 296 -14.74 1.83 24.62
N SER A 297 -14.49 0.56 24.31
CA SER A 297 -13.58 -0.28 25.11
C SER A 297 -12.11 0.21 25.09
N SER A 298 -11.68 0.82 23.98
CA SER A 298 -10.34 1.40 23.83
C SER A 298 -10.24 2.84 24.32
N LYS A 299 -11.36 3.44 24.78
CA LYS A 299 -11.47 4.82 25.24
C LYS A 299 -11.01 5.85 24.19
N ILE A 300 -11.34 5.60 22.93
CA ILE A 300 -11.04 6.52 21.83
C ILE A 300 -12.17 7.56 21.75
N GLU A 301 -11.81 8.84 21.69
CA GLU A 301 -12.77 9.95 21.55
C GLU A 301 -13.31 10.11 20.12
#